data_AF-A0A9E2UEY2-F1
#
_entry.id   AF-A0A9E2UEY2-F1
#
_cell.length_a   1.000
_cell.length_b   1.000
_cell.length_c   1.000
_cell.angle_alpha   90.00
_cell.angle_beta   90.00
_cell.angle_gamma   90.00
#
_symmetry.space_group_name_H-M   'P 1'
#
loop_
_entity.id
_entity.type
_entity.pdbx_description
1 polymer ?
#
loop_
_entity_poly.entity_id
_entity_poly.type
_entity_poly.pdbx_seq_one_letter_code
_entity_poly.pdbx_strand_id
1 'polypeptide(L)'
;MIFQPSTVVDGIPTDDPTTRPSITLLPGRHRRAEGGHPWIYSNEVRMDTAAKALAPGSLVTVRRADDSALGVAMFNPHSLVAARLLDRDAGRAIGRRFFARRLERALVLRDRLFELPYYRFVHAEADGLPGLVVDRFAGVLVVQCNTAGIARFE
;
A
#
# COMPACT_ATOMS: atom_id res chain seq x y z
N MET A 1 18.25 17.73 3.74
CA MET A 1 17.75 18.12 2.41
C MET A 1 16.38 18.75 2.62
N ILE A 2 16.24 20.06 2.38
CA ILE A 2 15.00 20.81 2.63
C ILE A 2 14.11 20.64 1.39
N PHE A 3 12.96 19.96 1.53
CA PHE A 3 12.01 19.75 0.45
C PHE A 3 11.31 21.08 0.12
N GLN A 4 11.48 21.59 -1.10
CA GLN A 4 10.67 22.71 -1.58
C GLN A 4 9.35 22.20 -2.18
N PRO A 5 8.20 22.84 -1.89
CA PRO A 5 6.88 22.25 -2.12
C PRO A 5 6.34 22.31 -3.56
N SER A 6 7.09 22.80 -4.55
CA SER A 6 6.53 23.13 -5.89
C SER A 6 7.00 22.27 -7.06
N THR A 7 7.82 21.23 -6.87
CA THR A 7 8.45 20.53 -8.01
C THR A 7 8.26 19.01 -8.04
N VAL A 8 7.35 18.45 -7.24
CA VAL A 8 7.12 16.98 -7.20
C VAL A 8 5.64 16.68 -7.39
N VAL A 9 5.15 16.74 -8.63
CA VAL A 9 3.78 16.30 -8.94
C VAL A 9 3.64 15.43 -10.20
N ASP A 10 4.68 15.30 -11.03
CA ASP A 10 4.60 14.55 -12.30
C ASP A 10 4.94 13.04 -12.17
N GLY A 11 5.15 12.53 -10.94
CA GLY A 11 5.70 11.18 -10.72
C GLY A 11 4.74 10.11 -10.19
N ILE A 12 3.53 10.43 -9.71
CA ILE A 12 2.63 9.43 -9.11
C ILE A 12 1.99 8.60 -10.22
N PRO A 13 2.30 7.29 -10.38
CA PRO A 13 1.67 6.46 -11.39
C PRO A 13 0.14 6.51 -11.25
N THR A 14 -0.54 6.76 -12.36
CA THR A 14 -2.00 6.69 -12.42
C THR A 14 -2.40 5.24 -12.56
N ASP A 15 -3.01 4.72 -11.51
CA ASP A 15 -3.54 3.37 -11.48
C ASP A 15 -4.93 3.30 -12.14
N ASP A 16 -5.10 2.33 -13.02
CA ASP A 16 -6.37 1.99 -13.64
C ASP A 16 -6.81 0.59 -13.17
N PRO A 17 -7.88 0.48 -12.37
CA PRO A 17 -8.39 -0.80 -11.87
C PRO A 17 -8.68 -1.85 -12.93
N THR A 18 -9.02 -1.44 -14.16
CA THR A 18 -9.44 -2.36 -15.23
C THR A 18 -8.26 -3.05 -15.92
N THR A 19 -7.07 -2.47 -15.84
CA THR A 19 -5.86 -2.96 -16.51
C THR A 19 -4.83 -3.54 -15.54
N ARG A 20 -5.12 -3.58 -14.24
CA ARG A 20 -4.19 -4.16 -13.26
C ARG A 20 -3.92 -5.64 -13.53
N PRO A 21 -2.66 -6.08 -13.46
CA PRO A 21 -2.36 -7.50 -13.38
C PRO A 21 -3.01 -8.11 -12.14
N SER A 22 -3.34 -9.40 -12.19
CA SER A 22 -3.93 -10.11 -11.07
C SER A 22 -2.97 -11.14 -10.49
N ILE A 23 -3.04 -11.34 -9.18
CA ILE A 23 -2.46 -12.51 -8.51
C ILE A 23 -3.59 -13.35 -7.91
N THR A 24 -3.44 -14.67 -7.93
CA THR A 24 -4.45 -15.59 -7.42
C THR A 24 -3.96 -16.25 -6.13
N LEU A 25 -4.78 -16.25 -5.09
CA LEU A 25 -4.51 -16.97 -3.86
C LEU A 25 -4.76 -18.47 -4.03
N LEU A 26 -3.98 -19.29 -3.34
CA LEU A 26 -4.23 -20.73 -3.24
C LEU A 26 -5.57 -20.99 -2.51
N PRO A 27 -6.22 -22.14 -2.76
CA PRO A 27 -7.49 -22.49 -2.12
C PRO A 27 -7.45 -22.33 -0.59
N GLY A 28 -8.46 -21.66 -0.02
CA GLY A 28 -8.59 -21.43 1.41
C GLY A 28 -7.65 -20.37 2.02
N ARG A 29 -6.68 -19.82 1.27
CA ARG A 29 -5.70 -18.84 1.80
C ARG A 29 -6.21 -17.39 1.86
N HIS A 30 -7.41 -17.12 1.35
CA HIS A 30 -8.06 -15.80 1.42
C HIS A 30 -8.57 -15.43 2.82
N ARG A 31 -8.87 -16.42 3.67
CA ARG A 31 -9.57 -16.22 4.95
C ARG A 31 -8.87 -15.24 5.89
N ARG A 32 -7.53 -15.24 5.96
CA ARG A 32 -6.80 -14.33 6.85
C ARG A 32 -6.93 -12.87 6.39
N ALA A 33 -6.81 -12.64 5.09
CA ALA A 33 -6.97 -11.32 4.51
C ALA A 33 -8.40 -10.80 4.72
N GLU A 34 -9.41 -11.66 4.56
CA GLU A 34 -10.81 -11.33 4.85
C GLU A 34 -11.05 -10.98 6.32
N GLY A 35 -10.43 -11.72 7.23
CA GLY A 35 -10.51 -11.49 8.67
C GLY A 35 -9.81 -10.21 9.17
N GLY A 36 -9.26 -9.37 8.28
CA GLY A 36 -8.67 -8.09 8.68
C GLY A 36 -7.19 -7.95 8.37
N HIS A 37 -6.47 -9.05 8.18
CA HIS A 37 -5.01 -9.02 8.10
C HIS A 37 -4.52 -8.42 6.78
N PRO A 38 -3.63 -7.40 6.79
CA PRO A 38 -3.24 -6.71 5.57
C PRO A 38 -2.17 -7.46 4.74
N TRP A 39 -1.50 -8.45 5.33
CA TRP A 39 -0.40 -9.17 4.65
C TRP A 39 -0.86 -10.50 4.05
N ILE A 40 -0.37 -10.75 2.84
CA ILE A 40 -0.47 -12.00 2.10
C ILE A 40 0.95 -12.55 1.92
N TYR A 41 1.17 -13.77 2.38
CA TYR A 41 2.48 -14.39 2.33
C TYR A 41 2.75 -15.08 0.99
N SER A 42 4.02 -15.23 0.62
CA SER A 42 4.43 -15.82 -0.67
C SER A 42 3.89 -17.24 -0.89
N ASN A 43 3.77 -18.04 0.18
CA ASN A 43 3.21 -19.39 0.16
C ASN A 43 1.67 -19.43 0.07
N GLU A 44 1.01 -18.27 0.05
CA GLU A 44 -0.44 -18.13 -0.07
C GLU A 44 -0.88 -17.73 -1.47
N VAL A 45 0.06 -17.25 -2.27
CA VAL A 45 -0.13 -16.84 -3.65
C VAL A 45 0.28 -17.99 -4.57
N ARG A 46 -0.50 -18.20 -5.64
CA ARG A 46 -0.07 -19.02 -6.77
C ARG A 46 1.05 -18.28 -7.51
N MET A 47 2.29 -18.64 -7.21
CA MET A 47 3.49 -18.05 -7.84
C MET A 47 3.79 -18.69 -9.21
N ASP A 48 2.86 -18.51 -10.15
CA ASP A 48 3.04 -18.90 -11.56
C ASP A 48 4.00 -17.95 -12.31
N THR A 49 4.25 -18.25 -13.58
CA THR A 49 5.15 -17.45 -14.43
C THR A 49 4.71 -15.99 -14.54
N ALA A 50 3.39 -15.73 -14.62
CA ALA A 50 2.86 -14.38 -14.73
C ALA A 50 3.08 -13.58 -13.44
N ALA A 51 2.75 -14.16 -12.27
CA ALA A 51 2.99 -13.52 -10.98
C ALA A 51 4.48 -13.25 -10.75
N LYS A 52 5.36 -14.20 -11.08
CA LYS A 52 6.81 -14.04 -10.93
C LYS A 52 7.42 -12.98 -11.86
N ALA A 53 6.79 -12.72 -13.00
CA ALA A 53 7.25 -11.71 -13.96
C ALA A 53 6.87 -10.27 -13.56
N LEU A 54 5.99 -10.08 -12.57
CA LEU A 54 5.59 -8.75 -12.10
C LEU A 54 6.76 -8.03 -11.42
N ALA A 55 6.96 -6.77 -11.78
CA ALA A 55 7.97 -5.94 -11.14
C ALA A 55 7.68 -5.76 -9.64
N PRO A 56 8.69 -5.76 -8.76
CA PRO A 56 8.50 -5.42 -7.35
C PRO A 56 7.77 -4.08 -7.15
N GLY A 57 6.81 -4.07 -6.23
CA GLY A 57 5.97 -2.92 -5.94
C GLY A 57 4.81 -2.69 -6.92
N SER A 58 4.56 -3.61 -7.86
CA SER A 58 3.42 -3.48 -8.78
C SER A 58 2.09 -3.51 -8.03
N LEU A 59 1.14 -2.69 -8.48
CA LEU A 59 -0.25 -2.79 -8.03
C LEU A 59 -0.91 -3.97 -8.71
N VAL A 60 -1.58 -4.80 -7.91
CA VAL A 60 -2.26 -6.00 -8.40
C VAL A 60 -3.68 -6.08 -7.84
N THR A 61 -4.57 -6.66 -8.63
CA THR A 61 -5.84 -7.17 -8.12
C THR A 61 -5.61 -8.54 -7.48
N VAL A 62 -5.96 -8.68 -6.21
CA VAL A 62 -5.87 -9.97 -5.51
C VAL A 62 -7.15 -10.75 -5.77
N ARG A 63 -7.02 -11.97 -6.28
CA ARG A 63 -8.13 -12.87 -6.56
C ARG A 63 -8.11 -14.08 -5.65
N ARG A 64 -9.29 -14.56 -5.29
CA ARG A 64 -9.49 -15.85 -4.64
C ARG A 64 -9.28 -16.99 -5.66
N ALA A 65 -9.24 -18.22 -5.16
CA ALA A 65 -9.10 -19.40 -6.00
C ALA A 65 -10.30 -19.65 -6.94
N ASP A 66 -11.47 -19.05 -6.64
CA ASP A 66 -12.68 -19.05 -7.48
C ASP A 66 -12.74 -17.85 -8.44
N ASP A 67 -11.61 -17.16 -8.62
CA ASP A 67 -11.43 -15.94 -9.44
C ASP A 67 -12.13 -14.67 -8.93
N SER A 68 -12.91 -14.74 -7.85
CA SER A 68 -13.55 -13.55 -7.27
C SER A 68 -12.51 -12.57 -6.69
N ALA A 69 -12.75 -11.27 -6.86
CA ALA A 69 -11.83 -10.23 -6.41
C ALA A 69 -11.90 -10.02 -4.89
N LEU A 70 -10.73 -9.92 -4.25
CA LEU A 70 -10.58 -9.71 -2.82
C LEU A 70 -10.17 -8.26 -2.48
N GLY A 71 -9.50 -7.58 -3.40
CA GLY A 71 -9.04 -6.21 -3.20
C GLY A 71 -7.84 -5.87 -4.07
N VAL A 72 -7.20 -4.75 -3.76
CA VAL A 72 -5.99 -4.26 -4.42
C VAL A 72 -4.82 -4.26 -3.45
N ALA A 73 -3.65 -4.67 -3.91
CA ALA A 73 -2.44 -4.78 -3.11
C ALA A 73 -1.20 -4.25 -3.85
N MET A 74 -0.18 -3.86 -3.08
CA MET A 74 1.19 -3.77 -3.60
C MET A 74 1.82 -5.15 -3.52
N PHE A 75 2.41 -5.62 -4.63
CA PHE A 75 2.97 -6.95 -4.75
C PHE A 75 4.48 -6.91 -4.99
N ASN A 76 5.20 -7.84 -4.36
CA ASN A 76 6.61 -8.09 -4.57
C ASN A 76 6.84 -9.61 -4.58
N PRO A 77 7.15 -10.22 -5.76
CA PRO A 77 7.34 -11.67 -5.86
C PRO A 77 8.56 -12.19 -5.09
N HIS A 78 9.47 -11.30 -4.67
CA HIS A 78 10.71 -11.66 -3.97
C HIS A 78 10.63 -11.49 -2.45
N SER A 79 9.47 -11.13 -1.90
CA SER A 79 9.28 -10.93 -0.45
C SER A 79 8.50 -12.07 0.20
N LEU A 80 8.82 -12.39 1.46
CA LEU A 80 8.00 -13.30 2.28
C LEU A 80 6.58 -12.74 2.46
N VAL A 81 6.46 -11.43 2.73
CA VAL A 81 5.19 -10.69 2.65
C VAL A 81 5.01 -10.26 1.21
N ALA A 82 4.56 -11.21 0.38
CA ALA A 82 4.51 -11.04 -1.07
C ALA A 82 3.51 -9.97 -1.49
N ALA A 83 2.39 -9.80 -0.77
CA ALA A 83 1.47 -8.70 -1.04
C ALA A 83 1.01 -8.00 0.24
N ARG A 84 0.81 -6.68 0.14
CA ARG A 84 0.22 -5.84 1.20
C ARG A 84 -1.04 -5.19 0.66
N LEU A 85 -2.19 -5.56 1.23
CA LEU A 85 -3.49 -5.04 0.84
C LEU A 85 -3.59 -3.53 1.13
N LEU A 86 -4.07 -2.79 0.14
CA LEU A 86 -4.28 -1.35 0.18
C LEU A 86 -5.77 -1.01 0.37
N ASP A 87 -6.65 -1.72 -0.32
CA ASP A 87 -8.10 -1.55 -0.23
C ASP A 87 -8.78 -2.89 -0.52
N ARG A 88 -9.95 -3.11 0.08
CA ARG A 88 -10.79 -4.31 -0.13
C ARG A 88 -11.68 -4.15 -1.36
N ASP A 89 -11.92 -2.92 -1.80
CA ASP A 89 -12.55 -2.65 -3.08
C ASP A 89 -11.51 -2.79 -4.20
N ALA A 90 -11.59 -3.89 -4.96
CA ALA A 90 -10.73 -4.11 -6.11
C ALA A 90 -10.92 -3.04 -7.22
N GLY A 91 -12.05 -2.32 -7.25
CA GLY A 91 -12.29 -1.20 -8.16
C GLY A 91 -11.66 0.12 -7.69
N ARG A 92 -11.08 0.18 -6.48
CA ARG A 92 -10.49 1.40 -5.93
C ARG A 92 -9.22 1.79 -6.68
N ALA A 93 -9.24 2.88 -7.44
CA ALA A 93 -8.02 3.46 -8.00
C ALA A 93 -7.05 3.93 -6.90
N ILE A 94 -5.78 3.54 -7.01
CA ILE A 94 -4.68 3.85 -6.09
C ILE A 94 -3.80 4.93 -6.72
N GLY A 95 -3.88 6.14 -6.19
CA GLY A 95 -3.06 7.26 -6.66
C GLY A 95 -3.17 8.43 -5.71
N ARG A 96 -2.89 9.65 -6.19
CA ARG A 96 -2.83 10.86 -5.35
C ARG A 96 -4.02 11.02 -4.41
N ARG A 97 -5.25 10.86 -4.92
CA ARG A 97 -6.48 10.99 -4.12
C ARG A 97 -6.59 9.91 -3.03
N PHE A 98 -6.12 8.69 -3.30
CA PHE A 98 -6.12 7.61 -2.32
C PHE A 98 -5.16 7.93 -1.16
N PHE A 99 -3.92 8.33 -1.48
CA PHE A 99 -2.93 8.68 -0.48
C PHE A 99 -3.33 9.93 0.33
N ALA A 100 -3.81 11.00 -0.33
CA ALA A 100 -4.26 12.22 0.34
C ALA A 100 -5.31 11.94 1.42
N ARG A 101 -6.36 11.17 1.09
CA ARG A 101 -7.40 10.80 2.07
C ARG A 101 -6.86 10.03 3.28
N ARG A 102 -5.85 9.16 3.07
CA ARG A 102 -5.25 8.39 4.16
C ARG A 102 -4.35 9.25 5.04
N LEU A 103 -3.58 10.15 4.43
CA LEU A 103 -2.76 11.13 5.15
C LEU A 103 -3.64 12.08 5.96
N GLU A 104 -4.74 12.58 5.39
CA GLU A 104 -5.73 13.40 6.10
C GLU A 104 -6.34 12.65 7.29
N ARG A 105 -6.75 11.39 7.10
CA ARG A 105 -7.26 10.56 8.20
C ARG A 105 -6.22 10.37 9.30
N ALA A 106 -4.96 10.12 8.92
CA ALA A 106 -3.87 10.00 9.88
C ALA A 106 -3.67 11.31 10.66
N LEU A 107 -3.74 12.46 9.97
CA LEU A 107 -3.56 13.79 10.55
C LEU A 107 -4.65 14.07 11.59
N VAL A 108 -5.93 13.88 11.20
CA VAL A 108 -7.09 14.07 12.09
C VAL A 108 -6.98 13.23 13.36
N LEU A 109 -6.40 12.03 13.29
CA LEU A 109 -6.15 11.21 14.47
C LEU A 109 -5.06 11.84 15.37
N ARG A 110 -3.95 12.33 14.79
CA ARG A 110 -2.84 12.89 15.58
C ARG A 110 -3.21 14.23 16.19
N ASP A 111 -3.99 15.05 15.50
CA ASP A 111 -4.50 16.32 16.03
C ASP A 111 -5.36 16.13 17.30
N ARG A 112 -5.95 14.94 17.50
CA ARG A 112 -6.68 14.58 18.72
C ARG A 112 -5.80 14.03 19.83
N LEU A 113 -4.63 13.52 19.50
CA LEU A 113 -3.75 12.80 20.42
C LEU A 113 -2.56 13.62 20.90
N PHE A 114 -2.14 14.62 20.13
CA PHE A 114 -0.93 15.40 20.38
C PHE A 114 -1.21 16.90 20.24
N GLU A 115 -0.83 17.66 21.25
CA GLU A 115 -0.94 19.14 21.23
C GLU A 115 0.21 19.79 20.45
N LEU A 116 1.37 19.14 20.42
CA LEU A 116 2.58 19.64 19.75
C LEU A 116 2.93 18.78 18.53
N PRO A 117 3.55 19.37 17.48
CA PRO A 117 3.87 18.70 16.22
C PRO A 117 5.10 17.77 16.30
N TYR A 118 5.19 16.93 17.34
CA TYR A 118 6.26 15.95 17.55
C TYR A 118 5.66 14.57 17.75
N TYR A 119 5.48 13.84 16.65
CA TYR A 119 4.82 12.53 16.67
C TYR A 119 5.07 11.75 15.40
N ARG A 120 4.77 10.46 15.44
CA ARG A 120 4.65 9.64 14.24
C ARG A 120 3.36 9.99 13.49
N PHE A 121 3.52 10.69 12.37
CA PHE A 121 2.41 11.12 11.53
C PHE A 121 1.78 9.93 10.80
N VAL A 122 2.60 9.06 10.19
CA VAL A 122 2.13 7.84 9.52
C VAL A 122 2.83 6.63 10.10
N HIS A 123 2.05 5.63 10.48
CA HIS A 123 2.51 4.38 11.07
C HIS A 123 2.09 3.16 10.22
N ALA A 124 2.58 3.14 8.97
CA ALA A 124 2.47 2.02 8.05
C ALA A 124 1.05 1.44 7.93
N GLU A 125 0.88 0.14 8.18
CA GLU A 125 -0.40 -0.57 8.10
C GLU A 125 -1.48 -0.01 9.04
N ALA A 126 -1.10 0.57 10.19
CA ALA A 126 -2.07 1.09 11.16
C ALA A 126 -2.85 2.29 10.58
N ASP A 127 -2.23 3.08 9.72
CA ASP A 127 -2.87 4.14 8.93
C ASP A 127 -3.31 3.67 7.53
N GLY A 128 -3.10 2.38 7.27
CA GLY A 128 -3.31 1.70 6.00
C GLY A 128 -2.53 2.31 4.84
N LEU A 129 -1.29 2.73 5.12
CA LEU A 129 -0.27 3.05 4.15
C LEU A 129 0.88 2.05 4.31
N PRO A 130 0.70 0.77 3.92
CA PRO A 130 1.64 -0.30 4.25
C PRO A 130 3.06 0.02 3.76
N GLY A 131 4.02 -0.04 4.67
CA GLY A 131 5.42 0.27 4.36
C GLY A 131 5.80 1.75 4.31
N LEU A 132 4.88 2.68 4.59
CA LEU A 132 5.21 4.10 4.75
C LEU A 132 5.27 4.47 6.24
N VAL A 133 6.39 5.03 6.68
CA VAL A 133 6.49 5.66 7.99
C VAL A 133 6.88 7.11 7.82
N VAL A 134 6.17 8.00 8.51
CA VAL A 134 6.47 9.44 8.50
C VAL A 134 6.50 9.94 9.93
N ASP A 135 7.64 10.47 10.35
CA ASP A 135 7.82 11.10 11.65
C ASP A 135 7.86 12.63 11.49
N ARG A 136 7.08 13.34 12.31
CA ARG A 136 6.98 14.80 12.29
C ARG A 136 7.74 15.39 13.46
N PHE A 137 8.66 16.31 13.15
CA PHE A 137 9.42 17.11 14.11
C PHE A 137 9.22 18.59 13.77
N ALA A 138 8.17 19.18 14.34
CA ALA A 138 7.68 20.51 14.01
C ALA A 138 7.37 20.68 12.50
N GLY A 139 8.15 21.51 11.80
CA GLY A 139 8.04 21.75 10.37
C GLY A 139 8.77 20.73 9.50
N VAL A 140 9.51 19.79 10.11
CA VAL A 140 10.30 18.77 9.39
C VAL A 140 9.56 17.44 9.39
N LEU A 141 9.49 16.80 8.22
CA LEU A 141 9.01 15.43 8.07
C LEU A 141 10.17 14.52 7.69
N VAL A 142 10.33 13.42 8.42
CA VAL A 142 11.25 12.33 8.10
C VAL A 142 10.44 11.19 7.50
N VAL A 143 10.74 10.81 6.27
CA VAL A 143 10.00 9.81 5.50
C VAL A 143 10.84 8.54 5.36
N GLN A 144 10.22 7.38 5.58
CA GLN A 144 10.82 6.07 5.38
C GLN A 144 9.92 5.22 4.49
N CYS A 145 10.46 4.79 3.35
CA CYS A 145 9.81 3.93 2.37
C CYS A 145 10.34 2.49 2.53
N ASN A 146 9.63 1.65 3.29
CA ASN A 146 10.07 0.31 3.67
C ASN A 146 9.56 -0.80 2.73
N THR A 147 8.94 -0.42 1.60
CA THR A 147 8.49 -1.38 0.58
C THR A 147 8.77 -0.84 -0.81
N ALA A 148 9.06 -1.76 -1.74
CA ALA A 148 9.26 -1.41 -3.15
C ALA A 148 8.05 -0.69 -3.76
N GLY A 149 6.82 -0.97 -3.29
CA GLY A 149 5.62 -0.29 -3.77
C GLY A 149 5.57 1.17 -3.36
N ILE A 150 5.83 1.49 -2.08
CA ILE A 150 5.84 2.87 -1.59
C ILE A 150 7.02 3.66 -2.18
N ALA A 151 8.19 3.04 -2.37
CA ALA A 151 9.34 3.70 -3.01
C ALA A 151 9.08 4.12 -4.47
N ARG A 152 8.04 3.59 -5.13
CA ARG A 152 7.62 4.04 -6.48
C ARG A 152 6.76 5.30 -6.46
N PHE A 153 6.32 5.73 -5.29
CA PHE A 153 5.52 6.94 -5.07
C PHE A 153 6.31 8.05 -4.36
N GLU A 154 7.61 7.83 -4.13
CA GLU A 154 8.58 8.86 -3.74
C GLU A 154 8.87 9.78 -4.94
#